data_AF-A0A949UPC6-F1
#
_entry.id   AF-A0A949UPC6-F1
#
_cell.length_a   1.000
_cell.length_b   1.000
_cell.length_c   1.000
_cell.angle_alpha   90.00
_cell.angle_beta   90.00
_cell.angle_gamma   90.00
#
_symmetry.space_group_name_H-M   'P 1'
#
loop_
_entity.id
_entity.type
_entity.pdbx_description
1 polymer ?
#
loop_
_entity_poly.entity_id
_entity_poly.type
_entity_poly.pdbx_seq_one_letter_code
_entity_poly.pdbx_strand_id
1 'polypeptide(L)'
;MSDSTKIPQKTPPLELHACMGLNACKGHGWSGNNECAGTGDCATNRHPCHTLNDCKGQGGCGLFGTTVEFCTPGQNDCSFQGSCGTPILASRYITQGPNKGRSVWLLARKLFEERMAKAKRTIGAPPSGQENGPTTEYVANFDPPAYQSCGNSGERYCSYAFENHDGEKMKRREKFIEQSKKDFPDTLENCDCDS
;
A
#
# COMPACT_ATOMS: atom_id res chain seq x y z
N MET A 1 -4.39 -53.88 3.50
CA MET A 1 -3.39 -52.80 3.49
C MET A 1 -4.16 -51.53 3.18
N SER A 2 -4.64 -50.83 4.21
CA SER A 2 -5.46 -49.62 4.03
C SER A 2 -4.53 -48.42 3.96
N ASP A 3 -4.70 -47.69 2.86
CA ASP A 3 -3.92 -46.56 2.38
C ASP A 3 -3.88 -45.40 3.39
N SER A 4 -2.74 -44.74 3.44
CA SER A 4 -2.38 -43.73 4.45
C SER A 4 -3.29 -42.52 4.39
N THR A 5 -3.75 -42.11 5.57
CA THR A 5 -4.40 -40.85 5.91
C THR A 5 -3.62 -39.64 5.36
N LYS A 6 -4.00 -39.15 4.18
CA LYS A 6 -3.62 -37.80 3.73
C LYS A 6 -4.38 -36.78 4.58
N ILE A 7 -3.68 -36.16 5.53
CA ILE A 7 -4.17 -34.96 6.22
C ILE A 7 -4.45 -33.90 5.14
N PRO A 8 -5.66 -33.34 5.06
CA PRO A 8 -5.97 -32.31 4.07
C PRO A 8 -5.03 -31.14 4.29
N GLN A 9 -4.22 -30.81 3.28
CA GLN A 9 -3.36 -29.64 3.35
C GLN A 9 -4.24 -28.40 3.44
N LYS A 10 -4.22 -27.75 4.60
CA LYS A 10 -4.89 -26.48 4.81
C LYS A 10 -4.20 -25.44 3.93
N THR A 11 -4.82 -25.07 2.82
CA THR A 11 -4.38 -23.94 2.01
C THR A 11 -4.24 -22.72 2.94
N PRO A 12 -3.08 -22.05 2.98
CA PRO A 12 -2.94 -20.82 3.75
C PRO A 12 -4.05 -19.85 3.33
N PRO A 13 -4.70 -19.15 4.29
CA PRO A 13 -5.71 -18.16 3.93
C PRO A 13 -5.09 -17.11 3.01
N LEU A 14 -5.81 -16.75 1.95
CA LEU A 14 -5.38 -15.71 1.03
C LEU A 14 -5.21 -14.40 1.81
N GLU A 15 -4.01 -13.83 1.73
CA GLU A 15 -3.73 -12.56 2.38
C GLU A 15 -4.28 -11.43 1.50
N LEU A 16 -5.08 -10.57 2.12
CA LEU A 16 -5.51 -9.33 1.51
C LEU A 16 -4.56 -8.20 1.92
N HIS A 17 -4.15 -7.38 0.95
CA HIS A 17 -3.14 -6.33 1.17
C HIS A 17 -3.53 -5.02 0.50
N ALA A 18 -3.13 -3.91 1.14
CA ALA A 18 -3.55 -2.54 0.80
C ALA A 18 -2.76 -1.88 -0.35
N CYS A 19 -1.70 -2.51 -0.87
CA CYS A 19 -0.97 -1.96 -2.00
C CYS A 19 -0.17 -3.01 -2.76
N MET A 20 0.10 -2.74 -4.04
CA MET A 20 1.15 -3.41 -4.82
C MET A 20 2.43 -3.60 -3.99
N GLY A 21 2.97 -4.82 -4.09
CA GLY A 21 4.24 -5.16 -3.46
C GLY A 21 4.19 -5.22 -1.94
N LEU A 22 3.01 -5.33 -1.33
CA LEU A 22 2.84 -5.58 0.11
C LEU A 22 2.30 -6.98 0.42
N ASN A 23 2.25 -7.87 -0.57
CA ASN A 23 1.83 -9.26 -0.40
C ASN A 23 2.90 -10.07 0.38
N ALA A 24 2.48 -10.91 1.31
CA ALA A 24 3.35 -11.70 2.18
C ALA A 24 3.70 -13.09 1.64
N CYS A 25 3.02 -13.56 0.58
CA CYS A 25 3.18 -14.92 0.03
C CYS A 25 3.17 -14.95 -1.51
N LYS A 26 3.73 -16.04 -2.07
CA LYS A 26 3.61 -16.41 -3.49
C LYS A 26 2.14 -16.61 -3.87
N GLY A 27 1.75 -16.10 -5.03
CA GLY A 27 0.38 -16.19 -5.55
C GLY A 27 -0.68 -15.38 -4.79
N HIS A 28 -0.29 -14.48 -3.89
CA HIS A 28 -1.20 -13.62 -3.13
C HIS A 28 -1.31 -12.18 -3.68
N GLY A 29 -0.62 -11.88 -4.78
CA GLY A 29 -0.83 -10.66 -5.57
C GLY A 29 -2.19 -10.66 -6.26
N TRP A 30 -2.60 -9.52 -6.81
CA TRP A 30 -3.88 -9.35 -7.50
C TRP A 30 -4.11 -10.38 -8.61
N SER A 31 -3.14 -10.58 -9.50
CA SER A 31 -3.25 -11.59 -10.56
C SER A 31 -2.94 -13.02 -10.12
N GLY A 32 -2.45 -13.22 -8.89
CA GLY A 32 -1.96 -14.53 -8.43
C GLY A 32 -0.65 -14.99 -9.09
N ASN A 33 -0.01 -14.15 -9.92
CA ASN A 33 1.20 -14.52 -10.68
C ASN A 33 2.51 -14.11 -10.00
N ASN A 34 2.46 -13.55 -8.79
CA ASN A 34 3.66 -13.11 -8.09
C ASN A 34 4.46 -14.32 -7.57
N GLU A 35 5.77 -14.30 -7.78
CA GLU A 35 6.65 -15.42 -7.42
C GLU A 35 7.06 -15.43 -5.94
N CYS A 36 7.08 -14.27 -5.28
CA CYS A 36 7.43 -14.18 -3.86
C CYS A 36 6.72 -13.01 -3.15
N ALA A 37 7.01 -12.85 -1.85
CA ALA A 37 6.51 -11.75 -1.05
C ALA A 37 7.05 -10.42 -1.58
N GLY A 38 6.20 -9.40 -1.65
CA GLY A 38 6.59 -8.05 -2.06
C GLY A 38 6.61 -7.80 -3.57
N THR A 39 6.24 -8.78 -4.40
CA THR A 39 6.23 -8.69 -5.88
C THR A 39 4.83 -8.71 -6.48
N GLY A 40 3.79 -8.57 -5.65
CA GLY A 40 2.40 -8.49 -6.07
C GLY A 40 2.15 -7.26 -6.94
N ASP A 41 1.35 -7.44 -7.97
CA ASP A 41 1.08 -6.48 -9.05
C ASP A 41 0.04 -5.41 -8.66
N CYS A 42 -0.89 -5.70 -7.76
CA CYS A 42 -1.83 -4.69 -7.24
C CYS A 42 -2.32 -5.07 -5.84
N ALA A 43 -3.03 -4.13 -5.19
CA ALA A 43 -3.75 -4.41 -3.95
C ALA A 43 -4.86 -5.44 -4.19
N THR A 44 -5.05 -6.37 -3.25
CA THR A 44 -6.15 -7.36 -3.30
C THR A 44 -7.37 -6.96 -2.49
N ASN A 45 -7.23 -6.02 -1.54
CA ASN A 45 -8.38 -5.30 -0.99
C ASN A 45 -8.55 -3.98 -1.78
N ARG A 46 -9.77 -3.43 -1.85
CA ARG A 46 -10.04 -2.10 -2.39
C ARG A 46 -11.18 -1.44 -1.60
N HIS A 47 -10.91 -0.37 -0.85
CA HIS A 47 -11.95 0.48 -0.26
C HIS A 47 -11.62 1.99 -0.31
N PRO A 48 -12.65 2.85 -0.43
CA PRO A 48 -12.47 4.30 -0.51
C PRO A 48 -12.57 5.01 0.85
N CYS A 49 -12.98 4.37 1.94
CA CYS A 49 -13.25 5.09 3.20
C CYS A 49 -12.64 4.39 4.42
N HIS A 50 -12.46 5.20 5.47
CA HIS A 50 -12.00 4.76 6.78
C HIS A 50 -13.05 3.78 7.29
N THR A 51 -12.62 2.80 8.06
CA THR A 51 -13.46 1.71 8.56
C THR A 51 -14.10 0.83 7.49
N LEU A 52 -13.66 0.83 6.22
CA LEU A 52 -14.18 -0.08 5.18
C LEU A 52 -13.24 -1.23 4.83
N ASN A 53 -12.26 -1.51 5.69
CA ASN A 53 -11.39 -2.68 5.56
C ASN A 53 -12.04 -3.93 6.16
N ASP A 54 -11.86 -5.08 5.53
CA ASP A 54 -12.51 -6.32 5.96
C ASP A 54 -11.69 -7.09 6.99
N CYS A 55 -10.36 -6.90 7.02
CA CYS A 55 -9.48 -7.54 8.00
C CYS A 55 -8.29 -6.66 8.43
N LYS A 56 -7.46 -7.21 9.33
CA LYS A 56 -6.13 -6.70 9.71
C LYS A 56 -5.24 -6.49 8.47
N GLY A 57 -4.42 -5.43 8.46
CA GLY A 57 -3.41 -5.18 7.41
C GLY A 57 -3.96 -4.65 6.08
N GLN A 58 -5.15 -4.06 6.09
CA GLN A 58 -5.86 -3.52 4.93
C GLN A 58 -6.18 -2.02 5.06
N GLY A 59 -5.70 -1.36 6.10
CA GLY A 59 -5.93 0.06 6.40
C GLY A 59 -4.72 0.95 6.13
N GLY A 60 -4.93 2.27 6.08
CA GLY A 60 -3.86 3.26 6.15
C GLY A 60 -3.37 3.76 4.79
N CYS A 61 -4.03 4.79 4.24
CA CYS A 61 -3.56 5.49 3.01
C CYS A 61 -3.08 6.93 3.22
N GLY A 62 -2.96 7.42 4.46
CA GLY A 62 -2.46 8.79 4.71
C GLY A 62 -3.45 9.93 4.43
N LEU A 63 -4.71 9.66 4.05
CA LEU A 63 -5.67 10.72 3.72
C LEU A 63 -6.62 11.09 4.86
N PHE A 64 -7.23 10.09 5.48
CA PHE A 64 -8.21 10.27 6.56
C PHE A 64 -7.89 9.33 7.70
N GLY A 65 -7.97 9.83 8.92
CA GLY A 65 -7.50 9.15 10.10
C GLY A 65 -6.75 10.12 11.00
N THR A 66 -6.10 9.56 12.01
CA THR A 66 -5.28 10.29 12.97
C THR A 66 -3.83 10.36 12.49
N THR A 67 -3.07 11.31 13.03
CA THR A 67 -1.63 11.40 12.78
C THR A 67 -0.91 10.09 13.13
N VAL A 68 -1.35 9.40 14.18
CA VAL A 68 -0.81 8.10 14.60
C VAL A 68 -1.07 7.03 13.53
N GLU A 69 -2.31 6.95 13.01
CA GLU A 69 -2.63 5.99 11.93
C GLU A 69 -1.83 6.24 10.64
N PHE A 70 -1.43 7.47 10.37
CA PHE A 70 -0.60 7.81 9.22
C PHE A 70 0.85 7.35 9.34
N CYS A 71 1.28 6.96 10.54
CA CYS A 71 2.59 6.35 10.76
C CYS A 71 2.61 4.84 10.54
N THR A 72 1.45 4.21 10.36
CA THR A 72 1.36 2.78 10.09
C THR A 72 0.52 2.47 8.84
N PRO A 73 0.85 3.05 7.66
CA PRO A 73 0.11 2.78 6.44
C PRO A 73 0.23 1.31 6.01
N GLY A 74 -0.85 0.76 5.46
CA GLY A 74 -0.98 -0.68 5.20
C GLY A 74 -1.21 -1.53 6.46
N GLN A 75 -1.41 -0.91 7.63
CA GLN A 75 -1.65 -1.59 8.90
C GLN A 75 -2.92 -1.09 9.59
N ASN A 76 -3.49 -1.97 10.39
CA ASN A 76 -4.62 -1.79 11.28
C ASN A 76 -4.76 -3.10 12.07
N ASP A 77 -5.44 -3.08 13.22
CA ASP A 77 -5.53 -4.26 14.08
C ASP A 77 -6.70 -5.21 13.78
N CYS A 78 -7.85 -4.65 13.40
CA CYS A 78 -9.06 -5.41 13.11
C CYS A 78 -9.81 -4.88 11.87
N SER A 79 -10.81 -5.64 11.43
CA SER A 79 -11.81 -5.16 10.47
C SER A 79 -12.37 -3.80 10.92
N PHE A 80 -12.65 -2.93 9.95
CA PHE A 80 -13.24 -1.59 10.18
C PHE A 80 -12.39 -0.64 11.05
N GLN A 81 -11.10 -0.88 11.19
CA GLN A 81 -10.14 -0.01 11.90
C GLN A 81 -9.03 0.55 10.99
N GLY A 82 -9.20 0.42 9.68
CA GLY A 82 -8.25 0.90 8.69
C GLY A 82 -8.60 2.30 8.20
N SER A 83 -7.57 3.12 8.03
CA SER A 83 -7.68 4.38 7.28
C SER A 83 -7.93 4.11 5.78
N CYS A 84 -8.57 5.07 5.07
CA CYS A 84 -9.13 4.92 3.71
C CYS A 84 -8.15 4.42 2.64
N GLY A 85 -8.60 4.29 1.38
CA GLY A 85 -7.85 4.72 0.18
C GLY A 85 -6.86 3.72 -0.43
N THR A 86 -7.33 2.49 -0.62
CA THR A 86 -6.58 1.39 -1.25
C THR A 86 -6.93 1.27 -2.75
N PRO A 87 -5.96 1.24 -3.70
CA PRO A 87 -4.52 1.09 -3.51
C PRO A 87 -3.79 2.38 -3.12
N ILE A 88 -2.69 2.24 -2.40
CA ILE A 88 -1.75 3.33 -2.09
C ILE A 88 -0.89 3.64 -3.33
N LEU A 89 -1.23 4.68 -4.10
CA LEU A 89 -0.45 5.07 -5.28
C LEU A 89 0.89 5.73 -4.93
N ALA A 90 1.82 5.77 -5.89
CA ALA A 90 3.12 6.44 -5.77
C ALA A 90 3.01 7.94 -5.42
N SER A 91 1.91 8.57 -5.82
CA SER A 91 1.59 9.98 -5.54
C SER A 91 0.81 10.19 -4.24
N ARG A 92 0.53 9.13 -3.49
CA ARG A 92 -0.23 9.24 -2.23
C ARG A 92 0.66 9.89 -1.17
N TYR A 93 0.11 10.91 -0.50
CA TYR A 93 0.80 11.68 0.52
C TYR A 93 0.02 11.72 1.83
N ILE A 94 0.73 11.94 2.94
CA ILE A 94 0.16 12.12 4.27
C ILE A 94 -0.44 13.53 4.40
N THR A 95 -1.70 13.67 4.80
CA THR A 95 -2.43 14.96 4.75
C THR A 95 -2.18 15.87 5.95
N GLN A 96 -1.71 15.33 7.08
CA GLN A 96 -1.53 16.08 8.34
C GLN A 96 -0.45 15.46 9.23
N GLY A 97 -0.10 16.17 10.30
CA GLY A 97 0.94 15.76 11.24
C GLY A 97 2.36 16.12 10.78
N PRO A 98 3.40 15.69 11.53
CA PRO A 98 4.80 16.00 11.23
C PRO A 98 5.24 15.51 9.84
N ASN A 99 4.64 14.42 9.36
CA ASN A 99 4.90 13.84 8.06
C ASN A 99 3.98 14.35 6.94
N LYS A 100 3.31 15.48 7.13
CA LYS A 100 2.47 16.08 6.08
C LYS A 100 3.26 16.28 4.79
N GLY A 101 2.68 15.83 3.67
CA GLY A 101 3.29 15.92 2.35
C GLY A 101 4.39 14.89 2.08
N ARG A 102 4.56 13.88 2.94
CA ARG A 102 5.47 12.73 2.71
C ARG A 102 4.75 11.57 2.01
N SER A 103 5.51 10.76 1.27
CA SER A 103 4.99 9.57 0.57
C SER A 103 4.46 8.51 1.53
N VAL A 104 3.22 8.09 1.30
CA VAL A 104 2.58 7.00 2.05
C VAL A 104 3.12 5.65 1.60
N TRP A 105 3.37 5.47 0.30
CA TRP A 105 3.83 4.20 -0.24
C TRP A 105 5.23 3.84 0.27
N LEU A 106 6.17 4.79 0.29
CA LEU A 106 7.53 4.54 0.78
C LEU A 106 7.52 4.08 2.24
N LEU A 107 6.70 4.73 3.09
CA LEU A 107 6.53 4.34 4.48
C LEU A 107 5.89 2.95 4.59
N ALA A 108 4.80 2.70 3.86
CA ALA A 108 4.11 1.40 3.87
C ALA A 108 5.04 0.26 3.43
N ARG A 109 5.85 0.49 2.40
CA ARG A 109 6.83 -0.48 1.89
C ARG A 109 7.90 -0.78 2.94
N LYS A 110 8.49 0.24 3.56
CA LYS A 110 9.50 0.07 4.61
C LYS A 110 8.97 -0.75 5.79
N LEU A 111 7.78 -0.43 6.28
CA LEU A 111 7.15 -1.16 7.38
C LEU A 111 6.82 -2.62 7.00
N PHE A 112 6.40 -2.85 5.75
CA PHE A 112 6.21 -4.20 5.23
C PHE A 112 7.52 -5.00 5.21
N GLU A 113 8.61 -4.39 4.75
CA GLU A 113 9.92 -5.04 4.69
C GLU A 113 10.44 -5.39 6.10
N GLU A 114 10.26 -4.51 7.07
CA GLU A 114 10.58 -4.78 8.48
C GLU A 114 9.74 -5.92 9.06
N ARG A 115 8.44 -5.93 8.77
CA ARG A 115 7.53 -7.03 9.17
C ARG A 115 7.98 -8.36 8.58
N MET A 116 8.38 -8.38 7.30
CA MET A 116 8.86 -9.59 6.62
C MET A 116 10.23 -10.04 7.16
N ALA A 117 11.13 -9.10 7.44
CA ALA A 117 12.43 -9.38 8.07
C ALA A 117 12.26 -9.99 9.47
N LYS A 118 11.36 -9.42 10.30
CA LYS A 118 11.00 -9.97 11.62
C LYS A 118 10.41 -11.38 11.50
N ALA A 119 9.64 -11.64 10.44
CA ALA A 119 9.09 -12.95 10.13
C ALA A 119 10.10 -13.90 9.42
N LYS A 120 11.35 -13.48 9.22
CA LYS A 120 12.41 -14.23 8.50
C LYS A 120 11.99 -14.67 7.09
N ARG A 121 11.24 -13.82 6.38
CA ARG A 121 10.77 -14.06 5.01
C ARG A 121 11.63 -13.32 3.99
N THR A 122 11.85 -13.96 2.85
CA THR A 122 12.48 -13.32 1.69
C THR A 122 11.50 -12.39 1.01
N ILE A 123 11.94 -11.17 0.72
CA ILE A 123 11.19 -10.15 -0.03
C ILE A 123 11.80 -9.97 -1.42
N GLY A 124 10.95 -9.81 -2.43
CA GLY A 124 11.35 -9.38 -3.77
C GLY A 124 11.11 -7.89 -3.97
N ALA A 125 11.70 -7.34 -5.03
CA ALA A 125 11.43 -5.98 -5.47
C ALA A 125 9.99 -5.86 -6.00
N PRO A 126 9.34 -4.68 -5.87
CA PRO A 126 8.09 -4.43 -6.57
C PRO A 126 8.28 -4.57 -8.10
N PRO A 127 7.17 -4.67 -8.89
CA PRO A 127 7.24 -4.72 -10.34
C PRO A 127 8.13 -3.61 -10.94
N SER A 128 8.83 -3.93 -12.03
CA SER A 128 9.74 -3.00 -12.71
C SER A 128 9.04 -1.69 -13.09
N GLY A 129 9.70 -0.56 -12.81
CA GLY A 129 9.15 0.80 -13.02
C GLY A 129 8.18 1.26 -11.93
N GLN A 130 7.91 0.43 -10.92
CA GLN A 130 7.02 0.73 -9.79
C GLN A 130 7.78 0.70 -8.46
N GLU A 131 9.09 1.02 -8.48
CA GLU A 131 9.99 0.98 -7.32
C GLU A 131 9.57 1.94 -6.20
N ASN A 132 8.74 2.94 -6.53
CA ASN A 132 8.25 3.97 -5.61
C ASN A 132 6.73 3.88 -5.42
N GLY A 133 6.16 2.75 -5.79
CA GLY A 133 4.74 2.47 -5.78
C GLY A 133 4.08 2.53 -7.14
N PRO A 134 2.83 2.04 -7.22
CA PRO A 134 2.07 2.01 -8.45
C PRO A 134 1.80 3.42 -8.97
N THR A 135 2.18 3.70 -10.21
CA THR A 135 1.74 4.91 -10.91
C THR A 135 0.29 4.77 -11.36
N THR A 136 -0.36 5.90 -11.63
CA THR A 136 -1.74 5.92 -12.15
C THR A 136 -1.84 5.17 -13.47
N GLU A 137 -0.85 5.33 -14.34
CA GLU A 137 -0.79 4.68 -15.64
C GLU A 137 -0.63 3.17 -15.51
N TYR A 138 0.10 2.72 -14.48
CA TYR A 138 0.25 1.30 -14.19
C TYR A 138 -1.08 0.70 -13.72
N VAL A 139 -1.77 1.35 -12.76
CA VAL A 139 -3.02 0.82 -12.20
C VAL A 139 -4.22 0.92 -13.14
N ALA A 140 -4.13 1.80 -14.15
CA ALA A 140 -5.10 1.93 -15.23
C ALA A 140 -5.22 0.65 -16.07
N ASN A 141 -4.17 -0.18 -16.11
CA ASN A 141 -4.11 -1.38 -16.94
C ASN A 141 -4.79 -2.60 -16.29
N PHE A 142 -5.26 -2.50 -15.04
CA PHE A 142 -6.02 -3.58 -14.40
C PHE A 142 -7.49 -3.56 -14.80
N ASP A 143 -8.14 -4.72 -14.80
CA ASP A 143 -9.59 -4.86 -15.02
C ASP A 143 -10.26 -5.46 -13.76
N PRO A 144 -11.20 -4.74 -13.11
CA PRO A 144 -11.54 -3.34 -13.36
C PRO A 144 -10.38 -2.41 -12.94
N PRO A 145 -10.25 -1.22 -13.58
CA PRO A 145 -9.19 -0.28 -13.24
C PRO A 145 -9.14 0.03 -11.75
N ALA A 146 -7.95 0.00 -11.16
CA ALA A 146 -7.77 0.16 -9.71
C ALA A 146 -7.76 1.63 -9.27
N TYR A 147 -8.66 2.44 -9.83
CA TYR A 147 -8.88 3.81 -9.39
C TYR A 147 -9.73 3.79 -8.12
N GLN A 148 -9.16 4.12 -6.97
CA GLN A 148 -9.95 4.40 -5.78
C GLN A 148 -9.61 5.78 -5.21
N SER A 149 -10.66 6.60 -5.18
CA SER A 149 -10.65 8.00 -4.77
C SER A 149 -11.47 8.11 -3.49
N CYS A 150 -10.93 8.81 -2.50
CA CYS A 150 -11.65 9.20 -1.30
C CYS A 150 -12.08 10.66 -1.50
N GLY A 151 -13.24 10.86 -2.14
CA GLY A 151 -13.70 12.18 -2.58
C GLY A 151 -14.38 13.03 -1.50
N ASN A 152 -13.66 13.47 -0.46
CA ASN A 152 -14.22 14.46 0.48
C ASN A 152 -13.27 15.54 1.02
N SER A 153 -12.04 15.66 0.51
CA SER A 153 -11.31 16.93 0.62
C SER A 153 -11.73 17.73 -0.60
N GLY A 154 -12.51 18.81 -0.44
CA GLY A 154 -13.15 19.61 -1.51
C GLY A 154 -12.24 20.17 -2.61
N GLU A 155 -10.98 19.77 -2.67
CA GLU A 155 -10.11 19.88 -3.83
C GLU A 155 -10.06 18.52 -4.56
N ARG A 156 -10.63 18.47 -5.76
CA ARG A 156 -10.52 17.33 -6.70
C ARG A 156 -9.05 16.95 -7.03
N TYR A 157 -8.09 17.74 -6.57
CA TYR A 157 -6.64 17.49 -6.59
C TYR A 157 -6.18 16.36 -5.65
N CYS A 158 -6.90 16.07 -4.56
CA CYS A 158 -6.47 15.10 -3.53
C CYS A 158 -6.87 13.63 -3.82
N SER A 159 -7.78 13.41 -4.76
CA SER A 159 -8.34 12.09 -5.08
C SER A 159 -8.09 11.66 -6.52
N TYR A 160 -7.78 12.61 -7.42
CA TYR A 160 -7.41 12.33 -8.80
C TYR A 160 -5.92 12.64 -8.97
N ALA A 161 -5.10 11.67 -8.62
CA ALA A 161 -3.72 11.64 -9.08
C ALA A 161 -3.71 11.38 -10.59
N PHE A 162 -3.93 12.46 -11.32
CA PHE A 162 -3.46 12.73 -12.67
C PHE A 162 -4.12 11.89 -13.77
N GLU A 163 -5.15 12.49 -14.39
CA GLU A 163 -5.58 12.12 -15.75
C GLU A 163 -4.36 11.92 -16.65
N ASN A 164 -4.36 10.78 -17.33
CA ASN A 164 -3.31 10.31 -18.20
C ASN A 164 -2.94 11.40 -19.24
N HIS A 165 -1.63 11.60 -19.46
CA HIS A 165 -1.03 12.39 -20.54
C HIS A 165 -0.67 13.87 -20.30
N ASP A 166 -0.54 14.34 -19.06
CA ASP A 166 0.08 15.65 -18.78
C ASP A 166 1.51 15.50 -18.23
N GLY A 167 2.50 15.85 -19.06
CA GLY A 167 3.92 15.76 -18.70
C GLY A 167 4.30 16.59 -17.47
N GLU A 168 3.58 17.66 -17.14
CA GLU A 168 3.85 18.44 -15.92
C GLU A 168 3.38 17.73 -14.65
N LYS A 169 2.29 16.96 -14.73
CA LYS A 169 1.79 16.15 -13.62
C LYS A 169 2.76 15.02 -13.28
N MET A 170 3.31 14.36 -14.31
CA MET A 170 4.37 13.34 -14.17
C MET A 170 5.60 13.90 -13.44
N LYS A 171 6.10 15.05 -13.91
CA LYS A 171 7.26 15.74 -13.29
C LYS A 171 7.00 16.12 -11.84
N ARG A 172 5.78 16.58 -11.51
CA ARG A 172 5.40 16.89 -10.12
C ARG A 172 5.42 15.66 -9.23
N ARG A 173 4.89 14.52 -9.70
CA ARG A 173 4.94 13.24 -8.97
C ARG A 173 6.39 12.79 -8.76
N GLU A 174 7.23 12.84 -9.79
CA GLU A 174 8.64 12.47 -9.69
C GLU A 174 9.38 13.33 -8.67
N LYS A 175 9.17 14.66 -8.71
CA LYS A 175 9.75 15.60 -7.77
C LYS A 175 9.28 15.36 -6.33
N PHE A 176 8.00 15.03 -6.16
CA PHE A 176 7.42 14.63 -4.88
C PHE A 176 8.06 13.34 -4.33
N ILE A 177 8.24 12.32 -5.17
CA ILE A 177 8.89 11.06 -4.79
C ILE A 177 10.34 11.33 -4.40
N GLU A 178 11.07 12.11 -5.20
CA GLU A 178 12.47 12.45 -4.93
C GLU A 178 12.61 13.19 -3.59
N GLN A 179 11.77 14.18 -3.32
CA GLN A 179 11.78 14.89 -2.04
C GLN A 179 11.40 13.97 -0.88
N SER A 180 10.38 13.13 -1.05
CA SER A 180 9.97 12.17 -0.02
C SER A 180 11.07 11.16 0.33
N LYS A 181 11.92 10.78 -0.64
CA LYS A 181 13.08 9.93 -0.38
C LYS A 181 14.17 10.65 0.41
N LYS A 182 14.46 11.91 0.06
CA LYS A 182 15.46 12.73 0.78
C LYS A 182 15.07 12.90 2.24
N ASP A 183 13.78 13.11 2.48
CA ASP A 183 13.24 13.40 3.80
C ASP A 183 12.68 12.13 4.48
N PHE A 184 13.01 10.94 3.95
CA PHE A 184 12.55 9.67 4.49
C PHE A 184 13.10 9.35 5.88
N PRO A 185 14.37 9.66 6.22
CA PRO A 185 14.87 9.49 7.58
C PRO A 185 14.01 10.24 8.60
N ASP A 186 13.73 11.53 8.35
CA ASP A 186 12.85 12.35 9.19
C ASP A 186 11.43 11.76 9.25
N THR A 187 10.98 11.16 8.15
CA THR A 187 9.65 10.52 8.10
C THR A 187 9.56 9.37 9.10
N LEU A 188 10.61 8.57 9.23
CA LEU A 188 10.68 7.48 10.20
C LEU A 188 10.79 8.00 11.63
N GLU A 189 11.67 8.96 11.88
CA GLU A 189 11.87 9.57 13.21
C GLU A 189 10.56 10.19 13.76
N ASN A 190 9.84 10.91 12.91
CA ASN A 190 8.54 11.50 13.24
C ASN A 190 7.45 10.46 13.55
N CYS A 191 7.65 9.20 13.14
CA CYS A 191 6.74 8.09 13.44
C CYS A 191 7.15 7.26 14.64
N ASP A 192 8.40 7.37 15.08
CA ASP A 192 8.89 6.77 16.34
C ASP A 192 8.48 7.60 17.57
N CYS A 193 7.78 8.72 17.36
CA CYS A 193 7.21 9.56 18.40
C CYS A 193 5.92 8.98 18.98
N ASP A 194 6.01 7.80 19.60
CA ASP A 194 5.10 7.30 20.64
C ASP A 194 5.86 6.25 21.48
N SER A 195 6.58 6.74 22.50
CA SER A 195 6.98 5.97 23.69
C SER A 195 5.80 5.87 24.65
#